data_AF-A0A284R1W5-F1
#
_entry.id   AF-A0A284R1W5-F1
#
_cell.length_a   1.000
_cell.length_b   1.000
_cell.length_c   1.000
_cell.angle_alpha   90.00
_cell.angle_beta   90.00
_cell.angle_gamma   90.00
#
_symmetry.space_group_name_H-M   'P 1'
#
loop_
_entity.id
_entity.type
_entity.pdbx_description
1 polymer ?
#
loop_
_entity_poly.entity_id
_entity_poly.type
_entity_poly.pdbx_seq_one_letter_code
_entity_poly.pdbx_strand_id
1 'polypeptide(L)'
;MNATPPGKVAGNNQPLWGDTVLDFFRILRMPDCISLPAISTGSKLCAWMKEIGELQHAKDKIAWAEQEAEPEELFPCDMATLLGDEDNRPPGVHKFIDDQFKTVSDISLSFPSTQVVPRMDAEYPLGNT
;
A
#
# COMPACT_ATOMS: atom_id res chain seq x y z
N MET A 1 -7.80 -3.78 -30.02
CA MET A 1 -8.06 -3.44 -28.61
C MET A 1 -7.65 -1.99 -28.43
N ASN A 2 -8.53 -1.13 -27.95
CA ASN A 2 -8.16 0.26 -27.66
C ASN A 2 -7.15 0.28 -26.51
N ALA A 3 -6.19 1.20 -26.57
CA ALA A 3 -5.26 1.40 -25.47
C ALA A 3 -6.03 1.92 -24.26
N THR A 4 -5.66 1.47 -23.05
CA THR A 4 -6.25 1.99 -21.81
C THR A 4 -6.01 3.50 -21.72
N PRO A 5 -7.04 4.31 -21.40
CA PRO A 5 -6.90 5.75 -21.32
C PRO A 5 -5.86 6.11 -20.25
N PRO A 6 -5.08 7.18 -20.49
CA PRO A 6 -4.07 7.62 -19.53
C PRO A 6 -4.74 8.18 -18.27
N GLY A 7 -4.14 7.87 -17.12
CA GLY A 7 -4.44 8.54 -15.85
C GLY A 7 -3.46 9.69 -15.59
N LYS A 8 -3.43 10.18 -14.36
CA LYS A 8 -2.40 11.14 -13.92
C LYS A 8 -1.03 10.45 -13.89
N VAL A 9 0.02 11.23 -14.17
CA VAL A 9 1.41 10.75 -14.32
C VAL A 9 2.25 11.42 -13.24
N ALA A 10 3.09 10.65 -12.55
CA ALA A 10 3.90 11.21 -11.47
C ALA A 10 4.93 12.21 -12.01
N GLY A 11 5.40 13.15 -11.17
CA GLY A 11 6.36 14.19 -11.58
C GLY A 11 7.65 13.65 -12.22
N ASN A 12 8.01 12.39 -11.92
CA ASN A 12 9.15 11.68 -12.53
C ASN A 12 8.78 10.87 -13.80
N ASN A 13 7.69 11.20 -14.48
CA ASN A 13 7.15 10.52 -15.67
C ASN A 13 6.73 9.05 -15.46
N GLN A 14 6.54 8.60 -14.21
CA GLN A 14 5.97 7.27 -13.97
C GLN A 14 4.48 7.25 -14.32
N PRO A 15 3.99 6.21 -15.02
CA PRO A 15 2.63 6.16 -15.56
C PRO A 15 1.54 5.94 -14.50
N LEU A 16 1.94 5.81 -13.24
CA LEU A 16 1.07 5.61 -12.09
C LEU A 16 1.37 6.71 -11.09
N TRP A 17 0.32 7.43 -10.72
CA TRP A 17 0.35 8.44 -9.67
C TRP A 17 -0.87 8.29 -8.75
N GLY A 18 -0.64 8.59 -7.47
CA GLY A 18 -1.61 8.54 -6.37
C GLY A 18 -1.22 9.59 -5.34
N ASP A 19 -2.19 10.36 -4.84
CA ASP A 19 -1.99 11.32 -3.75
C ASP A 19 -1.66 10.59 -2.44
N THR A 20 -2.36 9.47 -2.21
CA THR A 20 -2.19 8.59 -1.06
C THR A 20 -1.90 7.16 -1.51
N VAL A 21 -1.39 6.33 -0.60
CA VAL A 21 -1.23 4.88 -0.83
C VAL A 21 -2.58 4.19 -1.12
N LEU A 22 -3.69 4.80 -0.70
CA LEU A 22 -5.04 4.27 -0.89
C LEU A 22 -5.56 4.46 -2.32
N ASP A 23 -4.88 5.27 -3.14
CA ASP A 23 -5.21 5.49 -4.55
C ASP A 23 -4.66 4.38 -5.46
N PHE A 24 -3.89 3.44 -4.91
CA PHE A 24 -3.37 2.28 -5.62
C PHE A 24 -4.28 1.05 -5.42
N PHE A 25 -4.72 0.48 -6.53
CA PHE A 25 -5.63 -0.66 -6.57
C PHE A 25 -4.96 -1.86 -7.23
N ARG A 26 -5.19 -3.05 -6.65
CA ARG A 26 -4.92 -4.32 -7.33
C ARG A 26 -6.13 -4.70 -8.16
N ILE A 27 -5.91 -4.89 -9.46
CA ILE A 27 -6.94 -5.32 -10.40
C ILE A 27 -6.58 -6.69 -10.98
N LEU A 28 -7.58 -7.55 -11.14
CA LEU A 28 -7.43 -8.78 -11.91
C LEU A 28 -7.75 -8.46 -13.36
N ARG A 29 -6.74 -8.54 -14.23
CA ARG A 29 -6.93 -8.32 -15.67
C ARG A 29 -7.73 -9.44 -16.34
N MET A 30 -7.66 -10.63 -15.74
CA MET A 30 -8.40 -11.82 -16.14
C MET A 30 -9.03 -12.41 -14.89
N PRO A 31 -10.38 -12.41 -14.76
CA PRO A 31 -11.05 -12.92 -13.56
C PRO A 31 -10.67 -14.38 -13.24
N ASP A 32 -10.47 -15.19 -14.28
CA ASP A 32 -10.16 -16.62 -14.15
C ASP A 32 -8.68 -16.89 -13.77
N CYS A 33 -7.81 -15.88 -13.85
CA CYS A 33 -6.38 -16.03 -13.61
C CYS A 33 -5.95 -15.18 -12.41
N ILE A 34 -6.15 -15.73 -11.21
CA ILE A 34 -5.82 -15.09 -9.93
C ILE A 34 -4.31 -14.75 -9.83
N SER A 35 -3.45 -15.47 -10.55
CA SER A 35 -1.99 -15.28 -10.52
C SER A 35 -1.49 -14.07 -11.33
N LEU A 36 -2.36 -13.34 -12.04
CA LEU A 36 -1.99 -12.17 -12.84
C LEU A 36 -2.61 -10.85 -12.33
N PRO A 37 -2.45 -10.49 -11.04
CA PRO A 37 -2.85 -9.18 -10.57
C PRO A 37 -1.97 -8.10 -11.20
N ALA A 38 -2.58 -6.98 -11.57
CA ALA A 38 -1.89 -5.75 -11.96
C ALA A 38 -2.19 -4.64 -10.96
N ILE A 39 -1.29 -3.67 -10.84
CA ILE A 39 -1.49 -2.47 -10.04
C ILE A 39 -1.94 -1.35 -10.98
N SER A 40 -2.96 -0.60 -10.58
CA SER A 40 -3.46 0.59 -11.27
C SER A 40 -3.84 1.66 -10.25
N THR A 41 -4.06 2.88 -10.71
CA THR A 41 -4.40 4.02 -9.84
C THR A 41 -5.83 4.49 -10.02
N GLY A 42 -6.35 5.23 -9.03
CA GLY A 42 -7.70 5.81 -9.01
C GLY A 42 -7.99 6.63 -10.27
N SER A 43 -7.16 7.62 -10.58
CA SER A 43 -7.26 8.44 -11.79
C SER A 43 -7.35 7.61 -13.08
N LYS A 44 -6.51 6.59 -13.24
CA LYS A 44 -6.50 5.72 -14.43
C LYS A 44 -7.76 4.87 -14.54
N LEU A 45 -8.22 4.29 -13.43
CA LEU A 45 -9.45 3.50 -13.40
C LEU A 45 -10.69 4.38 -13.61
N CYS A 46 -10.68 5.61 -13.10
CA CYS A 46 -11.74 6.59 -13.32
C CYS A 46 -11.86 6.96 -14.80
N ALA A 47 -10.73 7.24 -15.47
CA ALA A 47 -10.71 7.49 -16.91
C ALA A 47 -11.31 6.33 -17.72
N TRP A 48 -10.99 5.09 -17.34
CA TRP A 48 -11.55 3.89 -17.95
C TRP A 48 -13.06 3.73 -17.71
N MET A 49 -13.53 3.94 -16.47
CA MET A 49 -14.96 3.87 -16.15
C MET A 49 -15.77 4.93 -16.90
N LYS A 50 -15.20 6.12 -17.14
CA LYS A 50 -15.79 7.17 -17.98
C LYS A 50 -15.87 6.78 -19.45
N GLU A 51 -14.88 6.06 -19.97
CA GLU A 51 -14.89 5.56 -21.36
C GLU A 51 -15.94 4.46 -21.58
N ILE A 52 -16.10 3.54 -20.63
CA ILE A 52 -17.10 2.47 -20.73
C ILE A 52 -18.52 2.98 -20.41
N GLY A 53 -18.64 4.04 -19.60
CA GLY A 53 -19.93 4.61 -19.17
C GLY A 53 -20.51 3.99 -17.88
N GLU A 54 -19.76 3.14 -17.20
CA GLU A 54 -20.18 2.37 -16.01
C GLU A 54 -19.98 3.17 -14.70
N LEU A 55 -20.57 4.36 -14.63
CA LEU A 55 -20.32 5.29 -13.51
C LEU A 55 -21.16 5.01 -12.25
N GLN A 56 -22.11 4.08 -12.30
CA GLN A 56 -23.07 3.87 -11.21
C GLN A 56 -22.56 2.98 -10.08
N HIS A 57 -21.59 2.10 -10.35
CA HIS A 57 -21.19 1.05 -9.43
C HIS A 57 -20.23 1.51 -8.32
N ALA A 58 -19.39 2.51 -8.61
CA ALA A 58 -18.29 2.91 -7.72
C ALA A 58 -18.23 4.44 -7.52
N LYS A 59 -19.39 5.07 -7.30
CA LYS A 59 -19.53 6.54 -7.21
C LYS A 59 -18.56 7.18 -6.23
N ASP A 60 -18.41 6.60 -5.03
CA ASP A 60 -17.51 7.13 -4.00
C ASP A 60 -16.05 7.08 -4.43
N LYS A 61 -15.64 6.02 -5.15
CA LYS A 61 -14.28 5.86 -5.66
C LYS A 61 -14.01 6.77 -6.85
N ILE A 62 -15.01 7.00 -7.69
CA ILE A 62 -14.94 7.96 -8.79
C ILE A 62 -14.79 9.37 -8.24
N ALA A 63 -15.62 9.75 -7.27
CA ALA A 63 -15.57 11.05 -6.62
C ALA A 63 -14.22 11.27 -5.91
N TRP A 64 -13.69 10.25 -5.22
CA TRP A 64 -12.34 10.29 -4.65
C TRP A 64 -11.28 10.50 -5.73
N ALA A 65 -11.30 9.71 -6.81
CA ALA A 65 -10.33 9.84 -7.90
C ALA A 65 -10.39 11.21 -8.63
N GLU A 66 -11.55 11.88 -8.61
CA GLU A 66 -11.70 13.24 -9.14
C GLU A 66 -11.14 14.31 -8.20
N GLN A 67 -11.11 14.03 -6.89
CA GLN A 67 -10.54 14.91 -5.86
C GLN A 67 -9.05 14.63 -5.59
N GLU A 68 -8.50 13.58 -6.20
CA GLU A 68 -7.07 13.26 -6.18
C GLU A 68 -6.28 14.52 -6.57
N ALA A 69 -5.24 14.87 -5.82
CA ALA A 69 -4.41 16.07 -6.08
C ALA A 69 -3.75 16.03 -7.47
N GLU A 70 -3.01 17.06 -7.86
CA GLU A 70 -2.16 16.98 -9.05
C GLU A 70 -0.77 16.47 -8.67
N PRO A 71 -0.10 15.70 -9.56
CA PRO A 71 1.26 15.24 -9.34
C PRO A 71 2.21 16.43 -9.18
N GLU A 72 2.96 16.43 -8.08
CA GLU A 72 4.03 17.38 -7.84
C GLU A 72 5.40 16.72 -8.09
N GLU A 73 6.33 17.48 -8.65
CA GLU A 73 7.73 17.06 -8.75
C GLU A 73 8.43 17.28 -7.40
N LEU A 74 8.86 16.18 -6.77
CA LEU A 74 9.61 16.23 -5.53
C LEU A 74 11.10 16.11 -5.82
N PHE A 75 11.85 17.13 -5.43
CA PHE A 75 13.31 17.09 -5.45
C PHE A 75 13.82 16.32 -4.24
N PRO A 76 14.92 15.54 -4.39
CA PRO A 76 15.60 14.96 -3.25
C PRO A 76 15.93 16.04 -2.22
N CYS A 77 15.69 15.75 -0.94
CA CYS A 77 16.14 16.62 0.14
C CYS A 77 17.68 16.71 0.11
N ASP A 78 18.22 17.88 0.44
CA ASP A 78 19.67 18.04 0.58
C ASP A 78 20.20 17.17 1.73
N MET A 79 20.99 16.16 1.36
CA MET A 79 21.57 15.21 2.32
C MET A 79 22.47 15.89 3.35
N ALA A 80 23.18 16.97 2.97
CA ALA A 80 24.04 17.69 3.91
C ALA A 80 23.20 18.35 5.02
N THR A 81 22.05 18.92 4.65
CA THR A 81 21.09 19.48 5.61
C THR A 81 20.54 18.40 6.54
N LEU A 82 20.10 17.26 5.99
CA LEU A 82 19.58 16.14 6.80
C LEU A 82 20.62 15.60 7.80
N LEU A 83 21.86 15.42 7.36
CA LEU A 83 22.94 14.95 8.23
C LEU A 83 23.30 16.00 9.29
N GLY A 84 23.33 17.27 8.92
CA GLY A 84 23.57 18.36 9.86
C GLY A 84 22.49 18.47 10.94
N ASP A 85 21.22 18.30 10.58
CA ASP A 85 20.11 18.30 11.54
C ASP A 85 20.20 17.10 12.51
N GLU A 86 20.65 15.94 12.04
CA GLU A 86 20.87 14.75 12.87
C GLU A 86 22.04 14.96 13.85
N ASP A 87 23.18 15.47 13.37
CA ASP A 87 24.37 15.73 14.18
C ASP A 87 24.13 16.82 15.24
N ASN A 88 23.27 17.80 14.95
CA ASN A 88 22.97 18.93 15.85
C ASN A 88 21.69 18.73 16.67
N ARG A 89 21.08 17.53 16.64
CA ARG A 89 19.84 17.25 17.35
C ARG A 89 20.03 17.44 18.86
N PRO A 90 19.18 18.21 19.57
CA PRO A 90 19.41 18.50 20.98
C PRO A 90 19.34 17.22 21.84
N PRO A 91 20.23 17.08 22.83
CA PRO A 91 20.28 15.89 23.67
C PRO A 91 18.96 15.72 24.42
N GLY A 92 18.26 14.60 24.17
CA GLY A 92 16.95 14.29 24.74
C GLY A 92 15.86 13.98 23.70
N VAL A 93 16.04 14.36 22.43
CA VAL A 93 15.07 14.06 21.35
C VAL A 93 15.16 12.60 20.87
N HIS A 94 16.35 11.99 20.89
CA HIS A 94 16.52 10.57 20.55
C HIS A 94 15.62 9.64 21.38
N LYS A 95 15.46 9.92 22.68
CA LYS A 95 14.63 9.12 23.59
C LYS A 95 13.15 9.05 23.17
N PHE A 96 12.63 10.09 22.54
CA PHE A 96 11.22 10.11 22.10
C PHE A 96 10.99 9.25 20.85
N ILE A 97 11.95 9.18 19.93
CA ILE A 97 11.83 8.40 18.70
C ILE A 97 12.05 6.91 19.00
N ASP A 98 13.04 6.58 19.84
CA ASP A 98 13.35 5.20 20.23
C ASP A 98 12.21 4.55 21.03
N ASP A 99 11.49 5.32 21.87
CA ASP A 99 10.32 4.80 22.58
C ASP A 99 9.06 4.70 21.69
N GLN A 100 8.95 5.53 20.65
CA GLN A 100 7.80 5.54 19.72
C GLN A 100 7.93 4.49 18.59
N PHE A 101 9.15 4.16 18.16
CA PHE A 101 9.43 3.21 17.09
C PHE A 101 10.33 2.06 17.54
N LYS A 102 10.01 1.43 18.68
CA LYS A 102 10.73 0.22 19.11
C LYS A 102 10.68 -0.85 18.02
N THR A 103 11.84 -1.17 17.45
CA THR A 103 11.99 -2.40 16.68
C THR A 103 11.92 -3.59 17.63
N VAL A 104 11.28 -4.67 17.17
CA VAL A 104 10.97 -5.88 17.96
C VAL A 104 12.23 -6.56 18.55
N SER A 105 13.43 -6.13 18.15
CA SER A 105 14.73 -6.58 18.69
C SER A 105 14.96 -6.23 20.16
N ASP A 106 14.31 -5.19 20.67
CA ASP A 106 14.61 -4.64 22.01
C ASP A 106 13.59 -5.05 23.07
N ILE A 107 12.57 -5.81 22.67
CA ILE A 107 11.72 -6.54 23.61
C ILE A 107 12.50 -7.82 23.94
N SER A 108 13.15 -7.86 25.10
CA SER A 108 13.56 -9.13 25.70
C SER A 108 12.30 -9.96 25.90
N LEU A 109 11.96 -10.79 24.92
CA LEU A 109 10.86 -11.72 25.00
C LEU A 109 11.26 -12.80 26.01
N SER A 110 10.95 -12.56 27.28
CA SER A 110 10.75 -13.66 28.22
C SER A 110 9.49 -14.38 27.78
N PHE A 111 9.63 -15.28 26.80
CA PHE A 111 8.57 -16.22 26.47
C PHE A 111 8.36 -17.10 27.71
N PRO A 112 7.17 -17.12 28.34
CA PRO A 112 6.85 -18.20 29.25
C PRO A 112 6.93 -19.49 28.43
N SER A 113 7.74 -20.45 28.90
CA SER A 113 7.91 -21.78 28.30
C SER A 113 6.55 -22.30 27.86
N THR A 114 6.34 -22.38 26.55
CA THR A 114 5.14 -22.96 25.95
C THR A 114 4.96 -24.35 26.54
N GLN A 115 3.87 -24.58 27.27
CA GLN A 115 3.46 -25.94 27.54
C GLN A 115 3.14 -26.58 26.19
N VAL A 116 3.90 -27.62 25.88
CA VAL A 116 3.72 -28.46 24.70
C VAL A 116 2.31 -29.04 24.77
N VAL A 117 1.39 -28.47 24.00
CA VAL A 117 0.09 -29.11 23.75
C VAL A 117 0.33 -30.27 22.80
N PRO A 118 -0.03 -31.52 23.16
CA PRO A 118 0.19 -32.66 22.30
C PRO A 118 -0.66 -32.55 21.03
N ARG A 119 -0.06 -32.99 19.92
CA ARG A 119 -0.65 -33.05 18.58
C ARG A 119 -1.93 -33.89 18.64
N MET A 120 -3.10 -33.26 18.47
CA MET A 120 -4.34 -33.97 18.18
C MET A 120 -4.27 -34.47 16.74
N ASP A 121 -4.09 -35.77 16.57
CA ASP A 121 -4.25 -36.45 15.30
C ASP A 121 -5.75 -36.43 14.93
N ALA A 122 -6.10 -35.56 13.98
CA ALA A 122 -7.46 -35.51 13.45
C ALA A 122 -7.64 -36.62 12.41
N GLU A 123 -8.16 -37.76 12.85
CA GLU A 123 -8.85 -38.72 11.98
C GLU A 123 -10.14 -38.05 11.45
N TYR A 124 -10.26 -37.90 10.13
CA TYR A 124 -11.49 -37.50 9.48
C TYR A 124 -12.41 -38.73 9.31
N PRO A 125 -13.66 -38.73 9.80
CA PRO A 125 -14.61 -39.78 9.45
C PRO A 125 -15.10 -39.57 8.01
N LEU A 126 -14.85 -40.56 7.15
CA LEU A 126 -15.48 -40.69 5.85
C LEU A 126 -16.98 -40.88 6.04
N GLY A 127 -17.77 -39.90 5.60
CA GLY A 127 -19.22 -40.04 5.47
C GLY A 127 -19.52 -40.97 4.30
N ASN A 128 -20.14 -42.12 4.60
CA ASN A 128 -20.62 -43.07 3.62
C ASN A 128 -21.86 -42.52 2.88
N THR A 129 -21.87 -42.67 1.56
CA THR A 129 -23.07 -42.73 0.70
C THR A 129 -23.82 -44.02 0.90
#